data_AF-A0A3A9GWK2-F1
#
_entry.id   AF-A0A3A9GWK2-F1
#
_cell.length_a   1.000
_cell.length_b   1.000
_cell.length_c   1.000
_cell.angle_alpha   90.00
_cell.angle_beta   90.00
_cell.angle_gamma   90.00
#
_symmetry.space_group_name_H-M   'P 1'
#
loop_
_entity.id
_entity.type
_entity.pdbx_description
1 polymer ?
#
loop_
_entity_poly.entity_id
_entity_poly.type
_entity_poly.pdbx_seq_one_letter_code
_entity_poly.pdbx_strand_id
1 'polypeptide(L)'
;MAHDDSVTVSFRLSFNKEEDKEILKFFSSETMKICYGDKSKFIKSALIRAVQDIKRNERDNRLICEMNTQRTVIQETMTGEADRVINAIKLIVRDEMERITGTQMLKGKQAASKMTESVAERSIEVASCFGEVPESSCEDVSEDVMAFLADL
;
A
#
# COMPACT_ATOMS: atom_id res chain seq x y z
N MET A 1 -11.47 21.90 -54.03
CA MET A 1 -11.80 21.18 -52.77
C MET A 1 -10.62 20.26 -52.49
N ALA A 2 -9.72 20.63 -51.58
CA ALA A 2 -8.63 19.74 -51.18
C ALA A 2 -9.18 18.79 -50.12
N HIS A 3 -9.00 17.48 -50.32
CA HIS A 3 -9.45 16.47 -49.38
C HIS A 3 -8.64 16.56 -48.08
N ASP A 4 -9.31 16.88 -46.96
CA ASP A 4 -8.77 16.86 -45.60
C ASP A 4 -8.46 15.45 -45.07
N ASP A 5 -8.62 14.42 -45.89
CA ASP A 5 -8.56 13.02 -45.47
C ASP A 5 -7.13 12.43 -45.50
N SER A 6 -6.12 13.20 -45.91
CA SER A 6 -4.75 12.70 -46.03
C SER A 6 -3.68 13.73 -45.71
N VAL A 7 -2.63 13.27 -45.01
CA VAL A 7 -1.42 14.04 -44.70
C VAL A 7 -0.22 13.28 -45.23
N THR A 8 0.71 13.98 -45.87
CA THR A 8 1.99 13.42 -46.33
C THR A 8 3.11 13.84 -45.38
N VAL A 9 3.87 12.86 -44.90
CA VAL A 9 5.08 13.06 -44.09
C VAL A 9 6.26 12.54 -44.88
N SER A 10 7.30 13.36 -45.02
CA SER A 10 8.52 13.02 -45.77
C SER A 10 9.75 13.26 -44.90
N PHE A 11 10.68 12.30 -44.92
CA PHE A 11 11.97 12.41 -44.24
C PHE A 11 13.08 11.90 -45.15
N ARG A 12 14.29 12.42 -44.96
CA ARG A 12 15.47 12.08 -45.73
C ARG A 12 16.47 11.37 -44.83
N LEU A 13 16.90 10.19 -45.26
CA LEU A 13 17.98 9.45 -44.61
C LEU A 13 19.33 10.04 -45.04
N SER A 14 20.23 10.25 -44.08
CA SER A 14 21.59 10.70 -44.27
C SER A 14 22.56 9.53 -44.11
N PHE A 15 23.20 9.11 -45.19
CA PHE A 15 24.16 7.98 -45.15
C PHE A 15 25.46 8.28 -44.42
N ASN A 16 25.62 9.48 -43.86
CA ASN A 16 26.70 9.78 -42.92
C ASN A 16 26.38 9.27 -41.50
N LYS A 17 25.12 8.93 -41.20
CA LYS A 17 24.68 8.38 -39.92
C LYS A 17 24.51 6.88 -40.03
N GLU A 18 25.02 6.14 -39.04
CA GLU A 18 24.96 4.67 -39.06
C GLU A 18 23.52 4.16 -38.94
N GLU A 19 22.70 4.80 -38.11
CA GLU A 19 21.27 4.49 -37.95
C GLU A 19 20.51 4.56 -39.29
N ASP A 20 20.77 5.60 -40.08
CA ASP A 20 20.15 5.79 -41.40
C ASP A 20 20.62 4.75 -42.42
N LYS A 21 21.88 4.27 -42.32
CA LYS A 21 22.38 3.15 -43.13
C LYS A 21 21.71 1.84 -42.74
N GLU A 22 21.46 1.61 -41.46
CA GLU A 22 20.74 0.42 -40.98
C GLU A 22 19.31 0.40 -41.53
N ILE A 23 18.61 1.53 -41.50
CA ILE A 23 17.28 1.67 -42.12
C ILE A 23 17.34 1.36 -43.62
N LEU A 24 18.34 1.88 -44.35
CA LEU A 24 18.51 1.57 -45.76
C LEU A 24 18.75 0.07 -45.99
N LYS A 25 19.64 -0.55 -45.21
CA LYS A 25 19.96 -1.98 -45.30
C LYS A 25 18.72 -2.84 -45.06
N PHE A 26 17.92 -2.49 -44.04
CA PHE A 26 16.65 -3.14 -43.77
C PHE A 26 15.65 -2.97 -44.93
N PHE A 27 15.49 -1.76 -45.47
CA PHE A 27 14.60 -1.54 -46.62
C PHE A 27 15.06 -2.14 -47.95
N SER A 28 16.33 -2.54 -48.02
CA SER A 28 16.91 -3.21 -49.17
C SER A 28 16.91 -4.73 -49.01
N SER A 29 16.50 -5.27 -47.85
CA SER A 29 16.43 -6.71 -47.64
C SER A 29 15.22 -7.32 -48.34
N GLU A 30 15.39 -8.53 -48.87
CA GLU A 30 14.30 -9.28 -49.50
C GLU A 30 13.24 -9.70 -48.48
N THR A 31 13.65 -9.90 -47.22
CA THR A 31 12.77 -10.21 -46.09
C THR A 31 11.78 -9.09 -45.77
N MET A 32 12.15 -7.82 -45.98
CA MET A 32 11.26 -6.69 -45.71
C MET A 32 10.00 -6.77 -46.58
N LYS A 33 10.17 -7.06 -47.87
CA LYS A 33 9.06 -7.16 -48.81
C LYS A 33 8.16 -8.36 -48.50
N ILE A 34 8.77 -9.50 -48.15
CA ILE A 34 8.04 -10.74 -47.82
C ILE A 34 7.21 -10.58 -46.53
N CYS A 35 7.81 -10.02 -45.47
CA CYS A 35 7.18 -9.98 -44.16
C CYS A 35 6.27 -8.76 -43.94
N TYR A 36 6.54 -7.63 -44.62
CA TYR A 36 5.91 -6.35 -44.29
C TYR A 36 5.28 -5.63 -45.49
N GLY A 37 5.49 -6.14 -46.72
CA GLY A 37 4.98 -5.54 -47.95
C GLY A 37 5.81 -4.32 -48.37
N ASP A 38 5.13 -3.21 -48.65
CA ASP A 38 5.80 -2.00 -49.12
C ASP A 38 6.35 -1.12 -47.97
N LYS A 39 7.42 -0.38 -48.26
CA LYS A 39 8.11 0.52 -47.32
C LYS A 39 7.14 1.44 -46.58
N SER A 40 6.19 2.06 -47.29
CA SER A 40 5.20 2.95 -46.69
C SER A 40 4.28 2.23 -45.70
N LYS A 41 3.87 0.99 -45.98
CA LYS A 41 3.02 0.19 -45.08
C LYS A 41 3.77 -0.19 -43.81
N PHE A 42 5.03 -0.60 -43.95
CA PHE A 42 5.91 -0.84 -42.82
C PHE A 42 6.07 0.42 -41.95
N ILE A 43 6.47 1.54 -42.55
CA ILE A 43 6.70 2.81 -41.83
C ILE A 43 5.42 3.25 -41.10
N LYS A 44 4.26 3.20 -41.76
CA LYS A 44 2.98 3.54 -41.12
C LYS A 44 2.68 2.64 -39.92
N SER A 45 2.90 1.33 -40.07
CA SER A 45 2.65 0.37 -38.99
C SER A 45 3.59 0.56 -37.81
N ALA A 46 4.88 0.77 -38.07
CA ALA A 46 5.87 1.06 -37.05
C ALA A 46 5.58 2.38 -36.33
N LEU A 47 5.20 3.42 -37.07
CA LEU A 47 4.82 4.72 -36.51
C LEU A 47 3.58 4.62 -35.62
N ILE A 48 2.55 3.86 -36.04
CA ILE A 48 1.35 3.64 -35.23
C ILE A 48 1.72 2.96 -33.90
N ARG A 49 2.58 1.93 -33.92
CA ARG A 49 3.05 1.27 -32.70
C ARG A 49 3.78 2.23 -31.77
N ALA A 50 4.75 2.98 -32.30
CA ALA A 50 5.48 3.97 -31.51
C ALA A 50 4.54 5.03 -30.89
N VAL A 51 3.55 5.52 -31.64
CA VAL A 51 2.56 6.47 -31.13
C VAL A 51 1.68 5.84 -30.04
N GLN A 52 1.27 4.58 -30.19
CA GLN A 52 0.49 3.87 -29.18
C GLN A 52 1.30 3.63 -27.90
N ASP A 53 2.59 3.31 -28.03
CA ASP A 53 3.50 3.10 -26.91
C ASP A 53 3.74 4.41 -26.16
N ILE A 54 3.98 5.53 -26.86
CA ILE A 54 4.08 6.87 -26.25
C ILE A 54 2.80 7.19 -25.45
N LYS A 55 1.62 7.01 -26.07
CA LYS A 55 0.33 7.26 -25.40
C LYS A 55 0.08 6.34 -24.22
N ARG A 56 0.62 5.12 -24.22
CA ARG A 56 0.52 4.19 -23.09
C ARG A 56 1.43 4.66 -21.96
N ASN A 57 2.69 4.94 -22.26
CA ASN A 57 3.66 5.42 -21.29
C ASN A 57 3.21 6.72 -20.61
N GLU A 58 2.59 7.64 -21.36
CA GLU A 58 2.04 8.87 -20.80
C GLU A 58 0.90 8.59 -19.79
N ARG A 59 -0.01 7.67 -20.12
CA ARG A 59 -1.09 7.26 -19.21
C ARG A 59 -0.55 6.55 -17.97
N ASP A 60 0.41 5.66 -18.14
CA ASP A 60 1.01 4.92 -17.04
C ASP A 60 1.77 5.86 -16.10
N ASN A 61 2.52 6.82 -16.64
CA ASN A 61 3.19 7.85 -15.86
C ASN A 61 2.20 8.71 -15.07
N ARG A 62 1.10 9.11 -15.70
CA ARG A 62 0.02 9.84 -15.01
C ARG A 62 -0.56 9.02 -13.85
N LEU A 63 -0.85 7.74 -14.08
CA LEU A 63 -1.38 6.85 -13.05
C LEU A 63 -0.40 6.70 -11.88
N ILE A 64 0.91 6.53 -12.16
CA ILE A 64 1.96 6.47 -11.14
C ILE A 64 1.97 7.76 -10.30
N CYS A 65 1.88 8.93 -10.93
CA CYS A 65 1.80 10.20 -10.22
C CYS A 65 0.58 10.26 -9.30
N GLU A 66 -0.61 9.91 -9.80
CA GLU A 66 -1.86 9.90 -9.00
C GLU A 66 -1.75 8.93 -7.80
N MET A 67 -1.24 7.71 -8.03
CA MET A 67 -1.04 6.72 -6.95
C MET A 67 -0.03 7.21 -5.91
N ASN A 68 1.06 7.85 -6.32
CA ASN A 68 2.04 8.40 -5.40
C ASN A 68 1.44 9.52 -4.55
N THR A 69 0.64 10.42 -5.15
CA THR A 69 -0.09 11.46 -4.41
C THR A 69 -1.04 10.84 -3.39
N GLN A 70 -1.84 9.84 -3.78
CA GLN A 70 -2.74 9.15 -2.86
C GLN A 70 -1.98 8.45 -1.72
N ARG A 71 -0.86 7.79 -2.03
CA ARG A 71 0.00 7.16 -1.00
C ARG A 71 0.49 8.19 0.01
N THR A 72 0.97 9.34 -0.44
CA THR A 72 1.42 10.42 0.45
C THR A 72 0.29 10.90 1.36
N VAL A 73 -0.91 11.16 0.81
CA VAL A 73 -2.06 11.58 1.60
C VAL A 73 -2.45 10.54 2.66
N ILE A 74 -2.46 9.25 2.30
CA ILE A 74 -2.74 8.16 3.24
C ILE A 74 -1.69 8.12 4.34
N GLN A 75 -0.41 8.21 3.97
CA GLN A 75 0.69 8.19 4.93
C GLN A 75 0.58 9.35 5.93
N GLU A 76 0.36 10.58 5.46
CA GLU A 76 0.17 11.75 6.31
C GLU A 76 -1.04 11.61 7.24
N THR A 77 -2.15 11.09 6.71
CA THR A 77 -3.38 10.85 7.50
C THR A 77 -3.12 9.81 8.59
N MET A 78 -2.44 8.71 8.27
CA MET A 78 -2.10 7.66 9.23
C MET A 78 -1.14 8.17 10.30
N THR A 79 -0.13 8.97 9.94
CA THR A 79 0.77 9.60 10.92
C THR A 79 0.01 10.53 11.86
N GLY A 80 -0.87 11.37 11.33
CA GLY A 80 -1.70 12.26 12.15
C GLY A 80 -2.64 11.51 13.10
N GLU A 81 -3.22 10.39 12.66
CA GLU A 81 -4.07 9.55 13.51
C GLU A 81 -3.25 8.80 14.57
N ALA A 82 -2.06 8.31 14.23
CA ALA A 82 -1.15 7.71 15.20
C ALA A 82 -0.77 8.70 16.31
N ASP A 83 -0.48 9.97 15.95
CA ASP A 83 -0.19 11.01 16.93
C ASP A 83 -1.38 11.29 17.86
N ARG A 84 -2.61 11.28 17.35
CA ARG A 84 -3.82 11.41 18.16
C ARG A 84 -3.96 10.26 19.14
N VAL A 85 -3.78 9.03 18.69
CA VAL A 85 -3.82 7.82 19.54
C VAL A 85 -2.76 7.91 20.64
N ILE A 86 -1.52 8.27 20.29
CA ILE A 86 -0.43 8.45 21.25
C ILE A 86 -0.81 9.51 22.29
N ASN A 87 -1.38 10.64 21.88
CA ASN A 87 -1.78 11.71 22.79
C ASN A 87 -2.94 11.29 23.71
N ALA A 88 -3.90 10.53 23.21
CA ALA A 88 -4.98 9.96 24.02
C ALA A 88 -4.43 8.99 25.07
N ILE A 89 -3.51 8.09 24.69
CA ILE A 89 -2.86 7.16 25.63
C ILE A 89 -2.09 7.94 26.71
N LYS A 90 -1.34 8.99 26.34
CA LYS A 90 -0.64 9.84 27.33
C LYS A 90 -1.59 10.48 28.33
N LEU A 91 -2.79 10.90 27.92
CA LEU A 91 -3.80 11.46 28.81
C LEU A 91 -4.35 10.40 29.76
N ILE A 92 -4.69 9.21 29.23
CA ILE A 92 -5.18 8.08 30.04
C ILE A 92 -4.15 7.67 31.10
N VAL A 93 -2.87 7.56 30.71
CA VAL A 93 -1.80 7.20 31.65
C VAL A 93 -1.64 8.25 32.75
N ARG A 94 -1.77 9.55 32.43
CA ARG A 94 -1.72 10.62 33.44
C ARG A 94 -2.90 10.56 34.42
N ASP A 95 -4.11 10.45 33.90
CA ASP A 95 -5.33 10.35 34.72
C ASP A 95 -5.27 9.13 35.65
N GLU A 96 -4.79 8.01 35.12
CA GLU A 96 -4.61 6.78 35.89
C GLU A 96 -3.53 6.93 36.98
N MET A 97 -2.41 7.60 36.70
CA MET A 97 -1.40 7.91 37.71
C MET A 97 -1.95 8.80 38.83
N GLU A 98 -2.69 9.86 38.49
CA GLU A 98 -3.33 10.74 39.46
C GLU A 98 -4.33 9.97 40.34
N ARG A 99 -5.12 9.07 39.75
CA ARG A 99 -6.04 8.17 40.47
C ARG A 99 -5.29 7.28 41.46
N ILE A 100 -4.19 6.64 41.03
CA ILE A 100 -3.39 5.77 41.89
C ILE A 100 -2.78 6.55 43.06
N THR A 101 -2.18 7.72 42.79
CA THR A 101 -1.59 8.58 43.82
C THR A 101 -2.63 9.11 44.80
N GLY A 102 -3.80 9.57 44.31
CA GLY A 102 -4.92 10.01 45.15
C GLY A 102 -5.45 8.89 46.05
N THR A 103 -5.52 7.66 45.52
CA THR A 103 -5.94 6.48 46.28
C THR A 103 -4.90 6.08 47.33
N GLN A 104 -3.60 6.19 47.04
CA GLN A 104 -2.53 6.00 48.03
C GLN A 104 -2.59 7.04 49.16
N MET A 105 -2.87 8.31 48.86
CA MET A 105 -3.04 9.35 49.89
C MET A 105 -4.24 9.08 50.81
N LEU A 106 -5.36 8.58 50.27
CA LEU A 106 -6.52 8.16 51.07
C LEU A 106 -6.19 6.97 51.99
N LYS A 107 -5.41 6.00 51.49
CA LYS A 107 -4.97 4.84 52.28
C LYS A 107 -3.95 5.22 53.37
N GLY A 108 -3.07 6.19 53.10
CA GLY A 108 -2.16 6.77 54.09
C GLY A 108 -2.88 7.56 55.19
N LYS A 109 -3.95 8.29 54.85
CA LYS A 109 -4.81 8.97 55.84
C LYS A 109 -5.63 7.99 56.69
N GLN A 110 -6.13 6.89 56.12
CA GLN A 110 -6.78 5.83 56.89
C GLN A 110 -5.80 5.08 57.80
N ALA A 111 -4.55 4.87 57.39
CA ALA A 111 -3.53 4.26 58.23
C ALA A 111 -3.12 5.17 59.41
N ALA A 112 -3.05 6.49 59.20
CA ALA A 112 -2.80 7.45 60.28
C ALA A 112 -4.00 7.60 61.25
N SER A 113 -5.23 7.39 60.76
CA SER A 113 -6.45 7.42 61.60
C SER A 113 -6.70 6.12 62.36
N LYS A 114 -6.05 5.00 62.01
CA LYS A 114 -6.24 3.68 62.64
C LYS A 114 -5.22 3.34 63.72
N MET A 115 -4.43 4.31 64.18
CA MET A 115 -3.47 4.09 65.27
C MET A 115 -4.10 4.17 66.67
N THR A 116 -5.43 4.26 66.76
CA THR A 116 -6.22 4.11 67.98
C THR A 116 -7.43 3.23 67.71
N GLU A 117 -7.24 1.92 67.55
CA GLU A 117 -8.02 0.89 68.24
C GLU A 117 -7.64 -0.52 67.77
N SER A 118 -7.78 -1.44 68.71
CA SER A 118 -7.12 -2.72 68.89
C SER A 118 -7.54 -3.85 67.94
N VAL A 119 -6.54 -4.69 67.65
CA VAL A 119 -6.52 -6.17 67.54
C VAL A 119 -7.88 -6.90 67.52
N ALA A 120 -8.15 -7.59 66.41
CA ALA A 120 -8.79 -8.91 66.40
C ALA A 120 -8.55 -9.61 65.05
N GLU A 121 -7.92 -10.79 65.11
CA GLU A 121 -7.81 -11.77 64.02
C GLU A 121 -9.18 -12.17 63.45
N ARG A 122 -9.26 -12.32 62.11
CA ARG A 122 -10.05 -13.40 61.50
C ARG A 122 -9.68 -13.68 60.03
N SER A 123 -9.33 -14.94 59.81
CA SER A 123 -9.62 -15.82 58.66
C SER A 123 -9.47 -15.27 57.24
N ILE A 124 -8.44 -15.82 56.58
CA ILE A 124 -8.21 -15.84 55.14
C ILE A 124 -9.35 -16.60 54.46
N GLU A 125 -10.05 -15.96 53.53
CA GLU A 125 -10.84 -16.63 52.49
C GLU A 125 -10.49 -15.95 51.16
N VAL A 126 -9.68 -16.65 50.35
CA VAL A 126 -9.28 -16.19 49.01
C VAL A 126 -10.40 -16.60 48.06
N ALA A 127 -11.26 -15.66 47.69
CA ALA A 127 -12.18 -15.83 46.58
C ALA A 127 -11.37 -15.89 45.26
N SER A 128 -11.43 -17.04 44.57
CA SER A 128 -10.88 -17.21 43.23
C SER A 128 -11.65 -16.30 42.26
N CYS A 129 -10.96 -15.29 41.71
CA CYS A 129 -11.51 -14.29 40.78
C CYS A 129 -11.16 -14.63 39.32
N PHE A 130 -11.17 -15.91 38.96
CA PHE A 130 -11.04 -16.34 37.57
C PHE A 130 -12.19 -17.28 37.25
N GLY A 131 -13.02 -16.86 36.30
CA GLY A 131 -14.10 -17.69 35.75
C GLY A 131 -13.53 -18.93 35.06
N GLU A 132 -14.33 -20.00 35.07
CA GLU A 132 -14.02 -21.23 34.34
C GLU A 132 -13.66 -20.94 32.88
N VAL A 133 -12.54 -21.51 32.44
CA VAL A 133 -12.13 -21.52 31.04
C VAL A 133 -12.99 -22.56 30.32
N PRO A 134 -13.72 -22.20 29.25
CA PRO A 134 -14.47 -23.19 28.47
C PRO A 134 -13.49 -24.15 27.81
N GLU A 135 -13.76 -25.45 27.92
CA GLU A 135 -13.02 -26.49 27.22
C GLU A 135 -13.02 -26.21 25.71
N SER A 136 -11.83 -26.21 25.11
CA SER A 136 -11.65 -26.01 23.67
C SER A 136 -12.26 -27.19 22.92
N SER A 137 -13.40 -26.98 22.26
CA SER A 137 -13.86 -27.86 21.20
C SER A 137 -12.95 -27.65 19.99
N CYS A 138 -12.17 -28.66 19.61
CA CYS A 138 -11.51 -28.73 18.31
C CYS A 138 -12.60 -28.75 17.23
N GLU A 139 -12.94 -27.58 16.71
CA GLU A 139 -13.69 -27.45 15.47
C GLU A 139 -12.77 -27.82 14.32
N ASP A 140 -13.16 -28.86 13.57
CA ASP A 140 -12.51 -29.29 12.34
C ASP A 140 -12.31 -28.09 11.40
N VAL A 141 -11.06 -27.89 10.99
CA VAL A 141 -10.68 -26.86 10.03
C VAL A 141 -11.41 -27.15 8.73
N SER A 142 -12.27 -26.23 8.30
CA SER A 142 -13.03 -26.34 7.06
C SER A 142 -12.10 -26.58 5.87
N GLU A 143 -12.45 -27.61 5.08
CA GLU A 143 -11.71 -28.12 3.93
C GLU A 143 -11.44 -27.05 2.84
N ASP A 144 -12.24 -25.97 2.82
CA ASP A 144 -12.10 -24.84 1.90
C ASP A 144 -10.83 -24.00 2.14
N VAL A 145 -10.26 -24.00 3.35
CA VAL A 145 -9.01 -23.26 3.65
C VAL A 145 -7.79 -24.01 3.11
N MET A 146 -7.85 -25.34 3.01
CA MET A 146 -6.76 -26.16 2.49
C MET A 146 -6.63 -26.05 0.96
N ALA A 147 -7.70 -25.67 0.25
CA ALA A 147 -7.68 -25.45 -1.19
C ALA A 147 -6.87 -24.19 -1.58
N PHE A 148 -6.88 -23.15 -0.73
CA PHE A 148 -6.17 -21.90 -1.03
C PHE A 148 -4.63 -22.02 -0.88
N LEU A 149 -4.15 -23.02 -0.13
CA LEU A 149 -2.72 -23.26 0.07
C LEU A 149 -2.11 -24.23 -0.95
N ALA A 150 -2.94 -24.95 -1.71
CA ALA A 150 -2.47 -25.87 -2.76
C ALA A 150 -2.15 -25.16 -4.09
N ASP A 151 -2.59 -23.90 -4.25
CA ASP A 151 -2.41 -23.08 -5.45
C ASP A 151 -1.30 -22.01 -5.31
N LEU A 152 -0.43 -22.12 -4.29
CA LEU A 152 0.75 -21.25 -4.12
C LEU A 152 2.05 -21.90 -4.58
#